data_AF-A0A0D6EVG3-F1
#
_entry.id   AF-A0A0D6EVG3-F1
#
_cell.length_a   1.000
_cell.length_b   1.000
_cell.length_c   1.000
_cell.angle_alpha   90.00
_cell.angle_beta   90.00
_cell.angle_gamma   90.00
#
_symmetry.space_group_name_H-M   'P 1'
#
loop_
_entity.id
_entity.type
_entity.pdbx_description
1 polymer ?
#
loop_
_entity_poly.entity_id
_entity_poly.type
_entity_poly.pdbx_seq_one_letter_code
_entity_poly.pdbx_strand_id
1 'polypeptide(L)'
;MDNFEYNFELLKATRLSKKVSAQSIAVDLCLAERQIKSLEENSLQYFPSQSIKYIALKKYIAALGLKNEDVISKFYEVDPTPILLKKK
;
A
#
# COMPACT_ATOMS: atom_id res chain seq x y z
N MET A 1 3.60 -0.94 -15.34
CA MET A 1 2.35 -1.31 -14.64
C MET A 1 1.32 -0.32 -15.10
N ASP A 2 0.72 -0.60 -16.25
CA ASP A 2 -0.33 0.25 -16.79
C ASP A 2 -1.62 -0.06 -16.01
N ASN A 3 -2.45 0.96 -15.71
CA ASN A 3 -3.70 0.86 -14.94
C ASN A 3 -3.55 0.46 -13.46
N PHE A 4 -2.46 0.88 -12.78
CA PHE A 4 -2.35 0.69 -11.34
C PHE A 4 -3.20 1.70 -10.56
N GLU A 5 -4.32 1.22 -10.03
CA GLU A 5 -5.25 1.98 -9.20
C GLU A 5 -5.51 1.27 -7.88
N TYR A 6 -5.68 2.04 -6.80
CA TYR A 6 -6.01 1.51 -5.48
C TYR A 6 -6.72 2.58 -4.63
N ASN A 7 -7.47 2.12 -3.64
CA ASN A 7 -8.23 2.97 -2.73
C ASN A 7 -7.31 3.55 -1.63
N PHE A 8 -6.68 4.68 -1.92
CA PHE A 8 -5.78 5.37 -0.99
C PHE A 8 -6.53 6.00 0.20
N GLU A 9 -7.81 6.38 0.03
CA GLU A 9 -8.64 6.93 1.10
C GLU A 9 -8.91 5.87 2.18
N LEU A 10 -9.19 4.63 1.77
CA LEU A 10 -9.37 3.50 2.68
C LEU A 10 -8.13 3.25 3.55
N LEU A 11 -6.91 3.40 2.98
CA LEU A 11 -5.67 3.26 3.74
C LEU A 11 -5.59 4.30 4.88
N LYS A 12 -5.80 5.57 4.54
CA LYS A 12 -5.75 6.68 5.50
C LYS A 12 -6.82 6.53 6.57
N ALA A 13 -8.05 6.25 6.16
CA ALA A 13 -9.18 6.03 7.07
C ALA A 13 -8.91 4.87 8.03
N THR A 14 -8.38 3.76 7.53
CA THR A 14 -8.05 2.57 8.36
C THR A 14 -6.92 2.86 9.34
N ARG A 15 -5.87 3.58 8.93
CA ARG A 15 -4.79 3.95 9.86
C ARG A 15 -5.31 4.85 10.99
N LEU A 16 -6.12 5.85 10.64
CA LEU A 16 -6.68 6.80 11.61
C LEU A 16 -7.67 6.12 12.55
N SER A 17 -8.51 5.20 12.07
CA SER A 17 -9.45 4.46 12.94
C SER A 17 -8.73 3.58 13.97
N LYS A 18 -7.56 3.03 13.60
CA LYS A 18 -6.67 2.29 14.50
C LYS A 18 -5.83 3.17 15.42
N LYS A 19 -5.96 4.51 15.32
CA LYS A 19 -5.18 5.50 16.09
C LYS A 19 -3.66 5.34 15.92
N VAL A 20 -3.22 4.90 14.76
CA VAL A 20 -1.80 4.73 14.43
C VAL A 20 -1.28 5.98 13.72
N SER A 21 -0.14 6.50 14.16
CA SER A 21 0.50 7.64 13.48
C SER A 21 1.20 7.19 12.20
N ALA A 22 1.33 8.08 11.21
CA ALA A 22 2.06 7.77 9.98
C ALA A 22 3.54 7.46 10.28
N GLN A 23 4.15 8.16 11.25
CA GLN A 23 5.54 7.93 11.67
C GLN A 23 5.73 6.55 12.33
N SER A 24 4.84 6.15 13.24
CA SER A 24 5.00 4.86 13.96
C SER A 24 4.92 3.67 13.00
N ILE A 25 3.93 3.63 12.12
CA ILE A 25 3.82 2.54 11.13
C ILE A 25 4.92 2.60 10.07
N ALA A 26 5.43 3.79 9.74
CA ALA A 26 6.59 3.90 8.85
C ALA A 26 7.82 3.21 9.45
N VAL A 27 8.08 3.40 10.75
CA VAL A 27 9.18 2.75 11.47
C VAL A 27 9.03 1.22 11.41
N ASP A 28 7.85 0.70 11.73
CA ASP A 28 7.57 -0.75 11.70
C ASP A 28 7.79 -1.36 10.31
N LEU A 29 7.54 -0.58 9.26
CA LEU A 29 7.65 -1.00 7.86
C LEU A 29 9.02 -0.72 7.23
N CYS A 30 9.96 -0.13 7.99
CA CYS A 30 11.23 0.39 7.48
C CYS A 30 11.03 1.36 6.29
N LEU A 31 10.04 2.25 6.41
CA LEU A 31 9.72 3.32 5.49
C LEU A 31 9.90 4.68 6.17
N ALA A 32 9.88 5.76 5.40
CA ALA A 32 9.77 7.12 5.92
C ALA A 32 8.30 7.55 6.05
N GLU A 33 7.97 8.41 7.02
CA GLU A 33 6.60 8.96 7.16
C GLU A 33 6.07 9.57 5.85
N ARG A 34 6.92 10.30 5.12
CA ARG A 34 6.59 10.88 3.82
C ARG A 34 6.18 9.85 2.76
N GLN A 35 6.71 8.62 2.85
CA GLN A 35 6.31 7.52 1.97
C GLN A 35 4.93 6.99 2.35
N ILE A 36 4.59 6.91 3.65
CA ILE A 36 3.24 6.57 4.10
C ILE A 36 2.23 7.61 3.60
N LYS A 37 2.52 8.90 3.78
CA LYS A 37 1.66 9.99 3.28
C LYS A 37 1.48 9.93 1.76
N SER A 38 2.56 9.68 1.02
CA SER A 38 2.49 9.51 -0.43
C SER A 38 1.61 8.33 -0.88
N LEU A 39 1.55 7.24 -0.11
CA LEU A 39 0.61 6.14 -0.36
C LEU A 39 -0.84 6.56 -0.07
N GLU A 40 -1.07 7.34 0.98
CA GLU A 40 -2.39 7.86 1.35
C GLU A 40 -2.91 8.98 0.44
N GLU A 41 -2.06 9.52 -0.43
CA GLU A 41 -2.37 10.59 -1.39
C GLU A 41 -2.28 10.11 -2.84
N ASN A 42 -2.01 8.81 -3.04
CA ASN A 42 -1.68 8.22 -4.33
C ASN A 42 -0.57 8.94 -5.13
N SER A 43 0.39 9.55 -4.43
CA SER A 43 1.55 10.18 -5.06
C SER A 43 2.68 9.19 -5.30
N LEU A 44 3.48 9.39 -6.36
CA LEU A 44 4.74 8.66 -6.58
C LEU A 44 5.92 9.32 -5.86
N GLN A 45 5.69 10.50 -5.26
CA GLN A 45 6.72 11.25 -4.57
C GLN A 45 7.38 10.42 -3.47
N TYR A 46 8.70 10.59 -3.30
CA TYR A 46 9.50 9.83 -2.33
C TYR A 46 9.65 8.32 -2.59
N PHE A 47 9.21 7.85 -3.77
CA PHE A 47 9.55 6.53 -4.28
C PHE A 47 10.39 6.66 -5.56
N PRO A 48 11.43 5.83 -5.71
CA PRO A 48 12.27 5.85 -6.91
C PRO A 48 11.59 5.22 -8.14
N SER A 49 10.53 4.42 -7.95
CA SER A 49 9.77 3.80 -9.04
C SER A 49 8.39 3.32 -8.59
N GLN A 50 7.51 3.10 -9.57
CA GLN A 50 6.17 2.55 -9.33
C GLN A 50 6.22 1.16 -8.67
N SER A 51 7.18 0.32 -9.06
CA SER A 51 7.34 -1.03 -8.50
C SER A 51 7.76 -0.99 -7.03
N ILE A 52 8.60 -0.03 -6.62
CA ILE A 52 8.99 0.11 -5.21
C ILE A 52 7.83 0.68 -4.39
N LYS A 53 7.08 1.66 -4.92
CA LYS A 53 5.81 2.12 -4.32
C LYS A 53 4.83 0.96 -4.14
N TYR A 54 4.72 0.07 -5.13
CA TYR A 54 3.83 -1.08 -5.08
C TYR A 54 4.17 -2.07 -3.96
N ILE A 55 5.46 -2.39 -3.79
CA ILE A 55 5.91 -3.27 -2.69
C ILE A 55 5.63 -2.61 -1.34
N ALA A 56 5.91 -1.31 -1.20
CA ALA A 56 5.60 -0.56 0.00
C ALA A 56 4.08 -0.54 0.30
N LEU A 57 3.24 -0.39 -0.74
CA LEU A 57 1.79 -0.47 -0.61
C LEU A 57 1.35 -1.82 -0.06
N LYS A 58 1.81 -2.94 -0.61
CA LYS A 58 1.43 -4.28 -0.13
C LYS A 58 1.82 -4.49 1.33
N LYS A 59 3.01 -4.02 1.74
CA LYS A 59 3.43 -4.05 3.15
C LYS A 59 2.51 -3.21 4.03
N TYR A 60 2.12 -2.03 3.56
CA TYR A 60 1.25 -1.13 4.29
C TYR A 60 -0.18 -1.69 4.45
N ILE A 61 -0.76 -2.24 3.37
CA ILE A 61 -2.04 -2.97 3.40
C ILE A 61 -2.02 -4.07 4.46
N ALA A 62 -0.97 -4.91 4.44
CA ALA A 62 -0.82 -6.00 5.41
C ALA A 62 -0.70 -5.49 6.85
N ALA A 63 0.06 -4.42 7.10
CA ALA A 63 0.18 -3.82 8.44
C ALA A 63 -1.14 -3.21 8.93
N LEU A 64 -1.97 -2.71 8.01
CA LEU A 64 -3.33 -2.26 8.33
C LEU A 64 -4.32 -3.42 8.52
N GLY A 65 -3.91 -4.67 8.29
CA GLY A 65 -4.77 -5.85 8.38
C GLY A 65 -5.86 -5.88 7.30
N LEU A 66 -5.63 -5.20 6.19
CA LEU A 66 -6.49 -5.21 5.00
C LEU A 66 -6.03 -6.33 4.05
N LYS A 67 -6.92 -6.77 3.17
CA LYS A 67 -6.55 -7.65 2.06
C LYS A 67 -6.16 -6.83 0.84
N ASN A 68 -5.27 -7.37 0.00
CA ASN A 68 -4.81 -6.64 -1.19
C ASN A 68 -5.95 -6.43 -2.19
N GLU A 69 -6.82 -7.42 -2.34
CA GLU A 69 -7.99 -7.39 -3.22
C GLU A 69 -9.07 -6.38 -2.79
N ASP A 70 -9.10 -5.98 -1.51
CA ASP A 70 -10.03 -4.96 -1.01
C ASP A 70 -9.54 -3.54 -1.32
N VAL A 71 -8.25 -3.38 -1.61
CA VAL A 71 -7.59 -2.08 -1.78
C VAL A 71 -7.15 -1.85 -3.22
N ILE A 72 -6.58 -2.84 -3.89
CA ILE A 72 -5.97 -2.73 -5.23
C ILE A 72 -6.98 -3.20 -6.28
N SER A 73 -7.35 -2.30 -7.18
CA SER A 73 -8.24 -2.60 -8.30
C SER A 73 -7.63 -3.68 -9.18
N LYS A 74 -8.43 -4.70 -9.52
CA LYS A 74 -8.00 -5.83 -10.38
C LYS A 74 -6.69 -6.49 -9.91
N PHE A 75 -6.51 -6.61 -8.59
CA PHE A 75 -5.27 -7.15 -7.98
C PHE A 75 -4.75 -8.44 -8.64
N TYR A 76 -5.64 -9.36 -9.00
CA TYR A 76 -5.26 -10.63 -9.63
C TYR A 76 -4.67 -10.48 -11.04
N GLU A 77 -4.99 -9.39 -11.74
CA GLU A 77 -4.49 -9.05 -13.08
C GLU A 77 -3.21 -8.19 -13.01
N VAL A 78 -3.16 -7.22 -12.10
CA VAL A 78 -2.07 -6.22 -12.07
C VAL A 78 -0.88 -6.62 -11.20
N ASP A 79 -1.10 -7.48 -10.20
CA ASP A 79 -0.01 -7.96 -9.34
C ASP A 79 0.85 -8.97 -10.13
N PRO A 80 2.17 -8.72 -10.27
CA PRO A 80 3.06 -9.52 -11.10
C PRO A 80 3.44 -10.86 -10.44
N THR A 81 3.05 -11.09 -9.18
CA THR A 81 3.27 -12.37 -8.52
C THR A 81 2.41 -13.43 -9.21
N PRO A 82 2.93 -14.62 -9.52
CA PRO A 82 2.12 -15.71 -10.07
C PRO A 82 0.87 -15.98 -9.22
N ILE A 83 -0.28 -16.22 -9.87
CA ILE A 83 -1.57 -16.48 -9.18
C ILE A 83 -1.44 -17.62 -8.16
N LEU A 84 -0.68 -18.66 -8.50
CA LEU A 84 -0.41 -19.81 -7.63
C LEU A 84 0.31 -19.45 -6.31
N LEU A 85 0.94 -18.28 -6.24
CA LEU A 85 1.68 -17.77 -5.09
C LEU A 85 0.92 -16.66 -4.34
N LYS A 86 -0.24 -16.21 -4.84
CA LYS A 86 -1.12 -15.25 -4.16
C LYS A 86 -1.86 -16.02 -3.06
N LYS A 87 -1.53 -15.76 -1.79
CA LYS A 87 -2.22 -16.39 -0.64
C LYS A 87 -3.66 -15.87 -0.56
N LYS A 88 -4.62 -16.77 -0.37
CA LYS A 88 -6.05 -16.48 -0.14
C LYS A 88 -6.32 -16.02 1.30
#